data_AF-A6LHV9-F1
#
_entry.id   AF-A6LHV9-F1
#
_cell.length_a   1.000
_cell.length_b   1.000
_cell.length_c   1.000
_cell.angle_alpha   90.00
_cell.angle_beta   90.00
_cell.angle_gamma   90.00
#
_symmetry.space_group_name_H-M   'P 1'
#
loop_
_entity.id
_entity.type
_entity.pdbx_description
1 polymer ?
#
loop_
_entity_poly.entity_id
_entity_poly.type
_entity_poly.pdbx_seq_one_letter_code
_entity_poly.pdbx_strand_id
1 'polypeptide(L)'
;MFDIDRWTEIWVTITRNKTRSLMTCFGVFWGILMLVLLLGTGSGFKNAMFKSVNGFATNSLFFYADRTSEPYQGFNKGRNWNMRNRDIDAIIRDVPSVQDISPIL
;
A
#
# COMPACT_ATOMS: atom_id res chain seq x y z
N MET A 1 24.86 33.45 -37.17
CA MET A 1 25.11 32.13 -36.53
C MET A 1 23.87 31.61 -35.80
N PHE A 2 22.93 32.46 -35.38
CA PHE A 2 21.58 32.05 -34.99
C PHE A 2 20.60 32.42 -36.09
N ASP A 3 20.11 31.43 -36.85
CA ASP A 3 19.10 31.63 -37.89
C ASP A 3 17.69 31.57 -37.28
N ILE A 4 17.25 32.70 -36.76
CA ILE A 4 15.87 32.91 -36.29
C ILE A 4 14.87 32.63 -37.42
N ASP A 5 15.24 32.94 -38.67
CA ASP A 5 14.45 32.69 -39.86
C ASP A 5 14.04 31.21 -40.01
N ARG A 6 14.96 30.30 -39.69
CA ARG A 6 14.72 28.85 -39.78
C ARG A 6 13.75 28.34 -38.72
N TRP A 7 13.79 28.94 -37.53
CA TRP A 7 12.82 28.66 -36.46
C TRP A 7 11.42 29.18 -36.80
N THR A 8 11.32 30.39 -37.38
CA THR A 8 10.04 30.91 -37.89
C THR A 8 9.48 30.07 -39.03
N GLU A 9 10.33 29.59 -39.94
CA GLU A 9 9.90 28.73 -41.06
C GLU A 9 9.31 27.39 -40.58
N ILE A 10 9.93 26.76 -39.57
CA ILE A 10 9.42 25.54 -38.94
C ILE A 10 8.06 25.81 -38.27
N TRP A 11 7.94 26.91 -37.53
CA TRP A 11 6.68 27.30 -36.90
C TRP A 11 5.57 27.59 -37.90
N VAL A 12 5.87 28.29 -38.99
CA VAL A 12 4.93 28.55 -40.09
C VAL A 12 4.49 27.23 -40.74
N THR A 13 5.42 26.30 -40.96
CA THR A 13 5.13 24.99 -41.56
C THR A 13 4.22 24.14 -40.66
N ILE A 14 4.49 24.10 -39.36
CA ILE A 14 3.65 23.40 -38.37
C ILE A 14 2.26 24.03 -38.31
N THR A 15 2.18 25.36 -38.32
CA THR A 15 0.92 26.13 -38.24
C THR A 15 0.11 26.06 -39.54
N ARG A 16 0.73 25.76 -40.68
CA ARG A 16 0.05 25.59 -41.96
C ARG A 16 -0.76 24.29 -42.05
N ASN A 17 -0.40 23.28 -41.26
CA ASN A 17 -1.16 22.03 -41.10
C ASN A 17 -1.48 21.77 -39.61
N LYS A 18 -2.24 22.68 -38.99
CA LYS A 18 -2.57 22.66 -37.55
C LYS A 18 -3.10 21.31 -37.07
N THR A 19 -4.04 20.70 -37.78
CA THR A 19 -4.73 19.49 -37.31
C THR A 19 -3.83 18.27 -37.30
N ARG A 20 -2.98 18.11 -38.32
CA ARG A 20 -2.06 16.97 -38.43
C ARG A 20 -0.96 17.06 -37.37
N SER A 21 -0.27 18.19 -37.31
CA SER A 21 0.80 18.40 -36.32
C SER A 21 0.29 18.30 -34.89
N LEU A 22 -0.91 18.84 -34.61
CA LEU A 22 -1.51 18.78 -33.28
C LEU A 22 -1.85 17.33 -32.91
N MET A 23 -2.44 16.55 -33.81
CA MET A 23 -2.80 15.16 -33.52
C MET A 23 -1.57 14.28 -33.25
N THR A 24 -0.47 14.48 -34.00
CA THR A 24 0.78 13.75 -33.77
C THR A 24 1.44 14.14 -32.44
N CYS A 25 1.50 15.44 -32.14
CA CYS A 25 2.08 15.93 -30.90
C CYS A 25 1.23 15.52 -29.68
N PHE A 26 -0.10 15.55 -29.83
CA PHE A 26 -1.04 15.08 -28.82
C PHE A 26 -0.91 13.59 -28.55
N GLY A 27 -0.68 12.76 -29.58
CA GLY A 27 -0.46 11.32 -29.39
C GLY A 27 0.78 11.02 -28.53
N VAL A 28 1.91 11.69 -28.81
CA VAL A 28 3.14 11.53 -28.02
C VAL A 28 2.95 12.06 -26.60
N PHE A 29 2.35 13.24 -26.45
CA PHE A 29 2.01 13.83 -25.16
C PHE A 29 1.13 12.88 -24.32
N TRP A 30 0.08 12.33 -24.93
CA TRP A 30 -0.85 11.43 -24.26
C TRP A 30 -0.20 10.12 -23.82
N GLY A 31 0.69 9.55 -24.65
CA GLY A 31 1.45 8.35 -24.30
C GLY A 31 2.35 8.56 -23.08
N ILE A 32 3.07 9.68 -23.04
CA ILE A 32 3.92 10.03 -21.89
C ILE A 32 3.07 10.30 -20.64
N LEU A 33 1.94 11.00 -20.79
CA LEU A 33 1.01 11.26 -19.70
C LEU A 33 0.54 9.95 -19.07
N MET A 34 0.09 8.98 -19.87
CA MET A 34 -0.38 7.69 -19.38
C MET A 34 0.71 6.93 -18.61
N LEU A 35 1.94 6.96 -19.10
CA LEU A 35 3.07 6.32 -18.43
C LEU A 35 3.37 6.96 -17.07
N VAL A 36 3.44 8.29 -17.00
CA VAL A 36 3.69 9.02 -15.75
C VAL A 36 2.54 8.82 -14.76
N LEU A 37 1.29 8.85 -15.22
CA LEU A 37 0.12 8.70 -14.37
C LEU A 37 0.03 7.28 -13.79
N LEU A 38 0.36 6.25 -14.57
CA LEU A 38 0.45 4.87 -14.10
C LEU A 38 1.55 4.70 -13.05
N LEU A 39 2.74 5.23 -13.29
CA LEU A 39 3.87 5.15 -12.36
C LEU A 39 3.60 5.90 -11.04
N GLY A 40 3.04 7.11 -11.15
CA GLY A 40 2.65 7.92 -10.00
C GLY A 40 1.56 7.25 -9.18
N THR A 41 0.50 6.76 -9.83
CA THR A 41 -0.60 6.07 -9.15
C THR A 41 -0.13 4.75 -8.54
N GLY A 42 0.67 3.94 -9.24
CA GLY A 42 1.15 2.65 -8.73
C GLY A 42 2.03 2.80 -7.48
N SER A 43 2.97 3.74 -7.50
CA SER A 43 3.83 4.03 -6.34
C SER A 43 3.05 4.68 -5.19
N GLY A 44 2.16 5.62 -5.49
CA GLY A 44 1.29 6.27 -4.52
C GLY A 44 0.34 5.28 -3.84
N PHE A 45 -0.31 4.41 -4.62
CA PHE A 45 -1.22 3.38 -4.12
C PHE A 45 -0.49 2.36 -3.24
N LYS A 46 0.70 1.90 -3.68
CA LYS A 46 1.56 1.05 -2.86
C LYS A 46 1.84 1.70 -1.51
N ASN A 47 2.32 2.95 -1.51
CA ASN A 47 2.67 3.66 -0.28
C ASN A 47 1.44 3.93 0.61
N ALA A 48 0.27 4.19 0.02
CA ALA A 48 -0.98 4.35 0.76
C ALA A 48 -1.41 3.05 1.45
N MET A 49 -1.37 1.92 0.74
CA MET A 49 -1.67 0.60 1.31
C MET A 49 -0.67 0.25 2.43
N PHE A 50 0.63 0.45 2.21
CA PHE A 50 1.63 0.20 3.23
C PHE A 50 1.52 1.15 4.43
N LYS A 51 1.08 2.41 4.25
CA LYS A 51 0.80 3.29 5.40
C LYS A 51 -0.32 2.76 6.30
N SER A 52 -1.38 2.22 5.72
CA SER A 52 -2.47 1.60 6.50
C SER A 52 -2.02 0.34 7.23
N VAL A 53 -1.08 -0.41 6.65
CA VAL A 53 -0.56 -1.66 7.23
C VAL A 53 0.60 -1.40 8.20
N ASN A 54 1.43 -0.37 8.01
CA ASN A 54 2.54 -0.01 8.90
C ASN A 54 2.09 0.43 10.30
N GLY A 55 0.81 0.73 10.51
CA GLY A 55 0.23 0.87 11.85
C GLY A 55 0.23 -0.46 12.63
N PHE A 56 0.29 -1.59 11.93
CA PHE A 56 0.56 -2.91 12.49
C PHE A 56 2.07 -3.14 12.46
N ALA A 57 2.70 -3.17 13.63
CA ALA A 57 4.11 -3.51 13.71
C ALA A 57 4.32 -4.89 13.08
N THR A 58 5.32 -5.03 12.20
CA THR A 58 5.54 -6.24 11.41
C THR A 58 5.78 -7.50 12.26
N ASN A 59 6.12 -7.31 13.54
CA ASN A 59 6.32 -8.36 14.55
C ASN A 59 5.27 -8.33 15.68
N SER A 60 4.11 -7.70 15.47
CA SER A 60 3.01 -7.70 16.45
C SER A 60 1.99 -8.80 16.16
N LEU A 61 1.55 -9.47 17.21
CA LEU A 61 0.50 -10.49 17.17
C LEU A 61 -0.62 -10.04 18.11
N PHE A 62 -1.85 -10.07 17.60
CA PHE A 62 -3.04 -9.81 18.40
C PHE A 62 -3.74 -11.14 18.67
N PHE A 63 -3.92 -11.46 19.94
CA PHE A 63 -4.66 -12.64 20.38
C PHE A 63 -5.94 -12.21 21.05
N TYR A 64 -7.05 -12.87 20.71
CA TYR A 64 -8.34 -12.72 21.35
C TYR A 64 -8.90 -14.10 21.68
N ALA A 65 -9.69 -14.17 22.75
CA ALA A 65 -10.31 -15.41 23.18
C ALA A 65 -11.54 -15.67 22.30
N ASP A 66 -11.42 -16.63 21.38
CA ASP A 66 -12.54 -17.09 20.56
C ASP A 66 -13.03 -18.46 21.03
N ARG A 67 -14.17 -18.93 20.52
CA ARG A 67 -14.73 -20.24 20.89
C ARG A 67 -13.73 -21.37 20.70
N THR A 68 -13.65 -22.26 21.68
CA THR A 68 -12.73 -23.40 21.61
C THR A 68 -13.04 -24.29 20.40
N SER A 69 -12.05 -24.53 19.54
CA SER A 69 -12.19 -25.39 18.36
C SER A 69 -12.14 -26.88 18.73
N GLU A 70 -11.32 -27.22 19.71
CA GLU A 70 -11.03 -28.60 20.12
C GLU A 70 -11.43 -28.88 21.59
N PRO A 71 -11.87 -30.11 21.90
CA PRO A 71 -12.07 -30.54 23.27
C PRO A 71 -10.73 -30.75 23.97
N TYR A 72 -10.61 -30.29 25.21
CA TYR A 72 -9.37 -30.37 26.00
C TYR A 72 -9.68 -30.69 27.45
N GLN A 73 -8.95 -31.62 28.08
CA GLN A 73 -9.07 -31.97 29.51
C GLN A 73 -10.52 -32.13 30.03
N GLY A 74 -11.37 -32.82 29.27
CA GLY A 74 -12.79 -33.06 29.65
C GLY A 74 -13.74 -31.90 29.33
N PHE A 75 -13.26 -30.81 28.77
CA PHE A 75 -14.08 -29.72 28.24
C PHE A 75 -14.51 -30.00 26.80
N ASN A 76 -15.77 -29.75 26.50
CA ASN A 76 -16.32 -29.82 25.14
C ASN A 76 -15.86 -28.62 24.29
N LYS A 77 -15.81 -28.83 22.97
CA LYS A 77 -15.62 -27.76 21.97
C LYS A 77 -16.78 -26.77 21.96
N GLY A 78 -16.55 -25.56 21.45
CA GLY A 78 -17.57 -24.51 21.29
C GLY A 78 -17.82 -23.68 22.56
N ARG A 79 -16.93 -23.76 23.55
CA ARG A 79 -17.06 -23.03 24.81
C ARG A 79 -16.53 -21.60 24.65
N ASN A 80 -17.28 -20.64 25.20
CA ASN A 80 -16.78 -19.27 25.39
C ASN A 80 -15.85 -19.26 26.61
N TRP A 81 -14.68 -18.65 26.45
CA TRP A 81 -13.72 -18.44 27.53
C TRP A 81 -13.11 -17.04 27.37
N ASN A 82 -12.61 -16.48 28.46
CA ASN A 82 -11.96 -15.17 28.45
C ASN A 82 -10.54 -15.33 28.98
N MET A 83 -9.60 -14.64 28.33
CA MET A 83 -8.25 -14.47 28.84
C MET A 83 -8.27 -13.59 30.10
N ARG A 84 -7.40 -13.91 31.04
CA ARG A 84 -7.21 -13.17 32.28
C ARG A 84 -5.79 -12.62 32.34
N ASN A 85 -5.59 -11.58 33.14
CA ASN A 85 -4.26 -10.96 33.27
C ASN A 85 -3.16 -11.94 33.73
N ARG A 86 -3.52 -12.96 34.52
CA ARG A 86 -2.59 -14.03 34.95
C ARG A 86 -2.02 -14.86 33.78
N ASP A 87 -2.72 -14.89 32.66
CA ASP A 87 -2.29 -15.67 31.48
C ASP A 87 -1.13 -14.95 30.78
N ILE A 88 -0.95 -13.64 31.00
CA ILE A 88 0.21 -12.85 30.54
C ILE A 88 1.50 -13.36 31.20
N ASP A 89 1.48 -13.56 32.51
CA ASP A 89 2.65 -14.06 33.25
C ASP A 89 3.08 -15.44 32.77
N ALA A 90 2.11 -16.29 32.41
CA ALA A 90 2.38 -17.61 31.83
C ALA A 90 3.03 -17.49 30.44
N ILE A 91 2.55 -16.59 29.58
CA ILE A 91 3.11 -16.36 28.24
C ILE A 91 4.55 -15.83 28.31
N ILE A 92 4.83 -14.85 29.19
CA ILE A 92 6.18 -14.29 29.37
C ILE A 92 7.16 -15.38 29.81
N ARG A 93 6.73 -16.27 30.71
CA ARG A 93 7.57 -17.36 31.21
C ARG A 93 7.84 -18.42 30.14
N ASP A 94 6.80 -18.81 29.40
CA ASP A 94 6.87 -19.96 28.50
C ASP A 94 7.37 -19.57 27.08
N VAL A 95 7.32 -18.28 26.72
CA VAL A 95 7.76 -17.75 25.41
C VAL A 95 8.76 -16.59 25.57
N PRO A 96 10.06 -16.87 25.74
CA PRO A 96 11.08 -15.85 25.99
C PRO A 96 11.40 -14.95 24.77
N SER A 97 10.83 -15.21 23.60
CA SER A 97 11.00 -14.38 22.40
C SER A 97 10.07 -13.16 22.36
N VAL A 98 9.12 -13.06 23.29
CA VAL A 98 8.18 -11.92 23.35
C VAL A 98 8.82 -10.78 24.13
N GLN A 99 9.01 -9.62 23.49
CA GLN A 99 9.61 -8.43 24.12
C GLN A 99 8.60 -7.61 24.92
N ASP A 100 7.42 -7.35 24.34
CA ASP A 100 6.38 -6.51 24.93
C ASP A 100 5.02 -7.20 24.82
N ILE A 101 4.23 -7.14 25.90
CA ILE A 101 2.85 -7.61 25.93
C ILE A 101 1.99 -6.53 26.60
N SER A 102 0.88 -6.17 25.97
CA SER A 102 -0.12 -5.28 26.55
C SER A 102 -1.48 -5.98 26.60
N PRO A 103 -2.14 -6.06 27.77
CA PRO A 103 -3.56 -6.39 27.79
C PRO A 103 -4.34 -5.27 27.10
N ILE A 104 -5.30 -5.66 26.27
CA ILE A 104 -6.29 -4.75 25.68
C ILE A 104 -7.61 -5.09 26.39
N LEU A 105 -8.13 -4.13 27.15
CA LEU A 105 -9.39 -4.21 27.90
C LEU A 105 -10.59 -3.93 26.99
#